data_AF-A0A0G0KC66-F1
#
_entry.id   AF-A0A0G0KC66-F1
#
_cell.length_a   1.000
_cell.length_b   1.000
_cell.length_c   1.000
_cell.angle_alpha   90.00
_cell.angle_beta   90.00
_cell.angle_gamma   90.00
#
_symmetry.space_group_name_H-M   'P 1'
#
loop_
_entity.id
_entity.type
_entity.pdbx_description
1 polymer ?
#
loop_
_entity_poly.entity_id
_entity_poly.type
_entity_poly.pdbx_seq_one_letter_code
_entity_poly.pdbx_strand_id
1 'polypeptide(L)'
;MIGNIIINSQFGKLVGFENHSGKTYLKKEGQPLGKVIKGFGNNGQDRGEGCIYKNAIGCYMHGSLLPKNPALADWLLEKALNIKLKPLDDTLELEAHHAWRDI
;
A
#
# COMPACT_ATOMS: atom_id res chain seq x y z
N MET A 1 -15.24 -4.37 6.09
CA MET A 1 -14.05 -5.08 5.56
C MET A 1 -12.98 -4.96 6.62
N ILE A 2 -12.55 -6.09 7.18
CA ILE A 2 -11.59 -6.13 8.29
C ILE A 2 -10.60 -7.27 8.07
N GLY A 3 -9.30 -7.00 8.22
CA GLY A 3 -8.27 -8.02 8.14
C GLY A 3 -6.94 -7.56 7.54
N ASN A 4 -6.00 -8.50 7.43
CA ASN A 4 -4.75 -8.28 6.72
C ASN A 4 -5.01 -8.12 5.22
N ILE A 5 -4.44 -7.06 4.64
CA ILE A 5 -4.53 -6.76 3.22
C ILE A 5 -3.14 -6.81 2.59
N ILE A 6 -3.07 -7.42 1.41
CA ILE A 6 -1.87 -7.52 0.60
C ILE A 6 -2.24 -7.15 -0.82
N ILE A 7 -1.54 -6.19 -1.41
CA ILE A 7 -1.74 -5.80 -2.81
C ILE A 7 -0.45 -5.92 -3.62
N ASN A 8 -0.59 -6.15 -4.92
CA ASN A 8 0.48 -6.01 -5.89
C ASN A 8 0.43 -4.60 -6.49
N SER A 9 1.50 -3.81 -6.34
CA SER A 9 1.58 -2.42 -6.79
C SER A 9 2.86 -2.16 -7.60
N GLN A 10 3.04 -0.93 -8.09
CA GLN A 10 4.30 -0.51 -8.72
C GLN A 10 5.49 -0.46 -7.74
N PHE A 11 5.23 -0.47 -6.43
CA PHE A 11 6.24 -0.47 -5.37
C PHE A 11 6.58 -1.90 -4.89
N GLY A 12 6.13 -2.92 -5.63
CA GLY A 12 6.13 -4.30 -5.18
C GLY A 12 4.86 -4.63 -4.38
N LYS A 13 4.96 -5.64 -3.51
CA LYS A 13 3.85 -5.96 -2.60
C LYS A 13 3.72 -4.84 -1.58
N LEU A 14 2.49 -4.45 -1.28
CA LEU A 14 2.20 -3.63 -0.11
C LEU A 14 1.37 -4.43 0.89
N VAL A 15 1.75 -4.36 2.15
CA VAL A 15 1.14 -5.08 3.27
C VAL A 15 0.62 -4.11 4.32
N GLY A 16 -0.58 -4.38 4.81
CA GLY A 16 -1.21 -3.55 5.83
C GLY A 16 -2.41 -4.23 6.47
N PHE A 17 -3.20 -3.45 7.19
CA PHE A 17 -4.47 -3.86 7.76
C PHE A 17 -5.58 -2.94 7.24
N GLU A 18 -6.74 -3.51 6.93
CA GLU A 18 -7.94 -2.78 6.52
C GLU A 18 -9.03 -2.93 7.59
N ASN A 19 -9.77 -1.87 7.86
CA ASN A 19 -10.89 -1.86 8.82
C ASN A 19 -11.83 -0.71 8.50
N HIS A 20 -12.67 -0.90 7.48
CA HIS A 20 -13.60 0.12 7.03
C HIS A 20 -14.93 -0.48 6.58
N SER A 21 -16.00 0.29 6.77
CA SER A 21 -17.33 0.02 6.20
C SER A 21 -17.55 0.74 4.87
N GLY A 22 -16.78 1.82 4.62
CA GLY A 22 -16.85 2.61 3.39
C GLY A 22 -16.49 1.78 2.15
N LYS A 23 -17.15 2.06 1.03
CA LYS A 23 -16.89 1.44 -0.26
C LYS A 23 -16.50 2.52 -1.26
N THR A 24 -15.27 2.47 -1.72
CA THR A 24 -14.75 3.40 -2.72
C THR A 24 -14.95 2.81 -4.12
N TYR A 25 -15.47 3.61 -5.03
CA TYR A 25 -15.59 3.29 -6.45
C TYR A 25 -14.79 4.32 -7.23
N LEU A 26 -13.71 3.89 -7.88
CA LEU A 26 -12.86 4.78 -8.65
C LEU A 26 -13.58 5.18 -9.94
N LYS A 27 -13.56 6.49 -10.25
CA LYS A 27 -13.98 7.00 -11.56
C LYS A 27 -12.95 6.63 -12.63
N LYS A 28 -13.28 6.85 -13.91
CA LYS A 28 -12.48 6.44 -15.07
C LYS A 28 -11.02 6.93 -15.02
N GLU A 29 -10.75 8.08 -14.41
CA GLU A 29 -9.41 8.65 -14.26
C GLU A 29 -8.64 8.11 -13.04
N GLY A 30 -9.30 7.44 -12.11
CA GLY A 30 -8.70 6.90 -10.89
C GLY A 30 -8.06 5.55 -11.15
N GLN A 31 -6.78 5.42 -10.81
CA GLN A 31 -6.07 4.14 -10.87
C GLN A 31 -5.92 3.58 -9.45
N PRO A 32 -6.20 2.28 -9.22
CA PRO A 32 -5.96 1.69 -7.91
C PRO A 32 -4.47 1.76 -7.58
N LEU A 33 -4.13 1.95 -6.30
CA LEU A 33 -2.75 1.90 -5.82
C LEU A 33 -2.12 0.53 -6.13
N GLY A 34 -2.95 -0.52 -6.10
CA GLY A 34 -2.58 -1.83 -6.62
C GLY A 34 -3.74 -2.83 -6.58
N LYS A 35 -3.45 -4.03 -7.06
CA LYS A 35 -4.39 -5.14 -7.16
C LYS A 35 -4.36 -6.00 -5.90
N VAL A 36 -5.51 -6.26 -5.30
CA VAL A 36 -5.67 -7.07 -4.10
C VAL A 36 -5.28 -8.54 -4.36
N ILE A 37 -4.38 -9.04 -3.53
CA ILE A 37 -3.96 -10.45 -3.44
C ILE A 37 -4.67 -11.14 -2.25
N LYS A 38 -4.71 -10.50 -1.09
CA LYS A 38 -5.41 -10.94 0.15
C LYS A 38 -6.13 -9.71 0.73
N GLY A 39 -7.33 -9.89 1.29
CA GLY A 39 -8.17 -8.80 1.79
C GLY A 39 -9.30 -8.40 0.82
N PHE A 40 -9.91 -7.24 1.05
CA PHE A 40 -11.09 -6.76 0.33
C PHE A 40 -10.78 -5.54 -0.56
N GLY A 41 -9.93 -4.62 -0.08
CA GLY A 41 -9.59 -3.37 -0.78
C GLY A 41 -10.74 -2.38 -0.79
N ASN A 42 -10.83 -1.58 -1.86
CA ASN A 42 -11.73 -0.42 -1.92
C ASN A 42 -13.20 -0.74 -1.62
N ASN A 43 -13.70 -1.89 -2.09
CA ASN A 43 -15.12 -2.24 -1.99
C ASN A 43 -15.42 -3.75 -1.91
N GLY A 44 -14.40 -4.61 -1.94
CA GLY A 44 -14.55 -6.07 -1.90
C GLY A 44 -14.99 -6.74 -3.20
N GLN A 45 -15.13 -6.00 -4.30
CA GLN A 45 -15.60 -6.50 -5.59
C GLN A 45 -14.60 -6.23 -6.72
N ASP A 46 -14.13 -5.00 -6.85
CA ASP A 46 -13.30 -4.56 -7.99
C ASP A 46 -11.85 -5.06 -7.92
N ARG A 47 -11.46 -5.65 -6.77
CA ARG A 47 -10.10 -6.15 -6.49
C ARG A 47 -8.99 -5.10 -6.60
N GLY A 48 -9.34 -3.82 -6.59
CA GLY A 48 -8.39 -2.70 -6.45
C GLY A 48 -8.39 -2.19 -5.01
N GLU A 49 -7.23 -1.78 -4.52
CA GLU A 49 -7.07 -1.08 -3.25
C GLU A 49 -6.51 0.32 -3.47
N GLY A 50 -7.04 1.26 -2.69
CA GLY A 50 -6.65 2.66 -2.73
C GLY A 50 -6.80 3.32 -4.09
N CYS A 51 -6.13 4.45 -4.24
CA CYS A 51 -6.02 5.22 -5.46
C CYS A 51 -4.63 5.87 -5.52
N ILE A 52 -4.05 5.92 -6.71
CA ILE A 52 -2.90 6.76 -7.00
C ILE A 52 -3.25 7.71 -8.14
N TYR A 53 -2.97 8.99 -7.93
CA TYR A 53 -3.13 10.02 -8.95
C TYR A 53 -1.96 10.99 -8.90
N LYS A 54 -1.11 10.96 -9.93
CA LYS A 54 0.20 11.65 -9.93
C LYS A 54 1.01 11.22 -8.70
N ASN A 55 1.36 12.15 -7.81
CA ASN A 55 2.10 11.86 -6.58
C ASN A 55 1.20 11.76 -5.34
N ALA A 56 -0.12 11.77 -5.50
CA ALA A 56 -1.07 11.61 -4.39
C ALA A 56 -1.52 10.15 -4.27
N ILE A 57 -1.46 9.62 -3.05
CA ILE A 57 -1.90 8.27 -2.70
C ILE A 57 -2.99 8.37 -1.63
N GLY A 58 -4.09 7.65 -1.84
CA GLY A 58 -5.10 7.38 -0.81
C GLY A 58 -5.31 5.87 -0.69
N CYS A 59 -5.40 5.33 0.52
CA CYS A 59 -5.64 3.91 0.76
C CYS A 59 -6.38 3.70 2.09
N TYR A 60 -7.01 2.53 2.24
CA TYR A 60 -7.61 2.08 3.48
C TYR A 60 -6.63 1.34 4.40
N MET A 61 -5.46 0.97 3.87
CA MET A 61 -4.36 0.44 4.67
C MET A 61 -3.99 1.43 5.79
N HIS A 62 -4.01 0.95 7.03
CA HIS A 62 -3.64 1.73 8.21
C HIS A 62 -2.74 0.91 9.15
N GLY A 63 -2.36 1.53 10.27
CA GLY A 63 -1.32 1.04 11.17
C GLY A 63 0.06 1.37 10.61
N SER A 64 0.99 0.43 10.73
CA SER A 64 2.40 0.57 10.31
C SER A 64 2.60 0.51 8.80
N LEU A 65 1.83 1.26 7.98
CA LEU A 65 1.90 1.21 6.51
C LEU A 65 3.31 1.53 5.99
N LEU A 66 3.84 2.71 6.27
CA LEU A 66 5.15 3.11 5.73
C LEU A 66 6.32 2.24 6.23
N PRO A 67 6.49 1.98 7.55
CA PRO A 67 7.63 1.19 8.03
C PRO A 67 7.55 -0.29 7.62
N LYS A 68 6.37 -0.84 7.28
CA LYS A 68 6.27 -2.17 6.69
C LYS A 68 6.44 -2.18 5.17
N ASN A 69 6.56 -1.02 4.53
CA ASN A 69 6.63 -0.92 3.07
C ASN A 69 7.68 0.14 2.68
N PRO A 70 8.98 -0.14 2.93
CA PRO A 70 10.05 0.85 2.77
C PRO A 70 10.12 1.44 1.36
N ALA A 71 9.88 0.63 0.32
CA ALA A 71 9.83 1.13 -1.07
C ALA A 71 8.76 2.21 -1.32
N LEU A 72 7.61 2.14 -0.63
CA LEU A 72 6.59 3.19 -0.70
C LEU A 72 7.02 4.44 0.08
N ALA A 73 7.64 4.26 1.25
CA ALA A 73 8.16 5.35 2.07
C ALA A 73 9.24 6.14 1.31
N ASP A 74 10.21 5.43 0.72
CA ASP A 74 11.26 6.02 -0.11
C ASP A 74 10.69 6.78 -1.29
N TRP A 75 9.73 6.20 -2.01
CA TRP A 75 9.11 6.90 -3.14
C TRP A 75 8.44 8.20 -2.71
N LEU A 76 7.72 8.22 -1.57
CA LEU A 76 7.11 9.45 -1.05
C LEU A 76 8.17 10.51 -0.73
N LEU A 77 9.26 10.11 -0.08
CA LEU A 77 10.36 11.00 0.28
C LEU A 77 11.10 11.53 -0.96
N GLU A 78 11.40 10.67 -1.93
CA GLU A 78 12.02 11.05 -3.21
C GLU A 78 11.14 12.05 -3.99
N LYS A 79 9.82 11.84 -4.01
CA LYS A 79 8.89 12.80 -4.64
C LYS A 79 8.80 14.12 -3.89
N ALA A 80 8.85 14.11 -2.56
CA ALA A 80 8.80 15.32 -1.75
C ALA A 80 10.09 16.14 -1.83
N LEU A 81 11.25 15.48 -1.79
CA LEU A 81 12.57 16.12 -1.79
C LEU A 81 13.10 16.39 -3.20
N ASN A 82 12.54 15.73 -4.22
CA ASN A 82 13.01 15.77 -5.61
C ASN A 82 14.49 15.37 -5.77
N ILE A 83 14.91 14.35 -5.01
CA ILE A 83 16.23 13.73 -5.08
C ILE A 83 16.08 12.21 -5.11
N LYS A 84 17.15 11.51 -5.52
CA LYS A 84 17.26 10.06 -5.33
C LYS A 84 17.88 9.78 -3.96
N LEU A 85 17.24 8.93 -3.16
CA LEU A 85 17.75 8.56 -1.83
C LEU A 85 18.91 7.57 -1.95
N LYS A 86 19.83 7.63 -0.98
CA LYS A 86 20.86 6.60 -0.82
C LYS A 86 20.23 5.44 -0.05
N PRO A 87 20.45 4.17 -0.45
CA PRO A 87 19.93 3.02 0.26
C PRO A 87 20.40 3.00 1.72
N LEU A 88 19.50 2.61 2.62
CA LEU A 88 19.78 2.27 4.00
C LEU A 88 19.58 0.76 4.20
N ASP A 89 19.91 0.28 5.40
CA ASP A 89 19.63 -1.10 5.78
C ASP A 89 18.15 -1.25 6.15
N ASP A 90 17.38 -1.94 5.31
CA ASP A 90 15.94 -2.21 5.49
C ASP A 90 15.66 -3.56 6.18
N THR A 91 16.66 -4.20 6.81
CA THR A 91 16.52 -5.57 7.34
C THR A 91 15.30 -5.71 8.27
N LEU A 92 15.11 -4.78 9.21
CA LEU A 92 13.99 -4.84 10.18
C LEU A 92 12.64 -4.58 9.52
N GLU A 93 12.58 -3.64 8.59
CA GLU A 93 11.40 -3.29 7.81
C GLU A 93 10.98 -4.48 6.94
N LEU A 94 11.93 -5.18 6.32
CA LEU A 94 11.68 -6.36 5.50
C LEU A 94 11.24 -7.58 6.32
N GLU A 95 11.80 -7.78 7.51
CA GLU A 95 11.29 -8.78 8.47
C GLU A 95 9.82 -8.48 8.84
N ALA A 96 9.52 -7.24 9.21
CA ALA A 96 8.16 -6.80 9.52
C ALA A 96 7.21 -6.87 8.31
N HIS A 97 7.73 -6.61 7.10
CA HIS A 97 7.02 -6.75 5.83
C HIS A 97 6.69 -8.21 5.53
N HIS A 98 7.50 -9.18 5.97
CA HIS A 98 7.31 -10.59 5.67
C HIS A 98 6.51 -11.35 6.74
N ALA A 99 6.33 -10.80 7.94
CA ALA A 99 5.61 -11.42 9.05
C ALA A 99 4.14 -11.81 8.75
N TRP A 100 3.53 -11.30 7.67
CA TRP A 100 2.20 -11.77 7.25
C TRP A 100 2.21 -13.22 6.74
N ARG A 101 3.37 -13.76 6.36
CA ARG A 101 3.50 -15.14 5.86
C ARG A 101 3.24 -16.18 6.94
N ASP A 102 3.37 -15.77 8.20
CA ASP A 102 3.20 -16.63 9.37
C ASP A 102 1.73 -16.68 9.86
N ILE A 103 0.79 -16.03 9.13
CA ILE A 103 -0.62 -15.83 9.51
C ILE A 103 -1.60 -16.02 8.34
#